data_AF-A0A7C7ZLT0-F1
#
_entry.id   AF-A0A7C7ZLT0-F1
#
_cell.length_a   1.000
_cell.length_b   1.000
_cell.length_c   1.000
_cell.angle_alpha   90.00
_cell.angle_beta   90.00
_cell.angle_gamma   90.00
#
_symmetry.space_group_name_H-M   'P 1'
#
loop_
_entity.id
_entity.type
_entity.pdbx_description
1 polymer ?
#
loop_
_entity_poly.entity_id
_entity_poly.type
_entity_poly.pdbx_seq_one_letter_code
_entity_poly.pdbx_strand_id
1 'polypeptide(L)'
;MRFEQEALTFDDVLLVPAHSTVLPRDVSLQTQLTRGISLNIPILSAAMDTVTEARLAIALAQEGGIGIIHKNMTAQQQALEVLKVKRFESGVVKDPITVTSSTSIREVMALTHQHNISGVPVVNGQDLVGIVTSRDLRFETHLDALIESAMTPKEQLVTVQEGASKEEVIALLHKHRIEKVLVVNKKFELCGMITVKDIQKAKDYP
;
A
#
# COMPACT_ATOMS: atom_id res chain seq x y z
N MET A 1 2.88 44.62 -27.98
CA MET A 1 4.20 44.16 -27.52
C MET A 1 4.80 43.28 -28.60
N ARG A 2 5.86 43.73 -29.28
CA ARG A 2 6.70 42.85 -30.11
C ARG A 2 7.73 42.24 -29.17
N PHE A 3 7.82 40.91 -29.12
CA PHE A 3 8.90 40.24 -28.41
C PHE A 3 10.22 40.61 -29.12
N GLU A 4 11.18 41.17 -28.38
CA GLU A 4 12.51 41.56 -28.91
C GLU A 4 13.47 40.36 -29.02
N GLN A 5 13.10 39.22 -28.44
CA GLN A 5 13.95 38.04 -28.38
C GLN A 5 13.34 36.89 -29.18
N GLU A 6 14.22 36.16 -29.85
CA GLU A 6 13.91 34.91 -30.55
C GLU A 6 13.49 33.84 -29.54
N ALA A 7 12.41 33.12 -29.84
CA ALA A 7 11.86 32.06 -28.99
C ALA A 7 11.94 30.73 -29.74
N LEU A 8 12.47 29.71 -29.08
CA LEU A 8 12.64 28.38 -29.65
C LEU A 8 11.72 27.39 -28.92
N THR A 9 11.16 26.43 -29.67
CA THR A 9 10.46 25.25 -29.15
C THR A 9 11.33 23.99 -29.30
N PHE A 10 10.83 22.83 -28.85
CA PHE A 10 11.56 21.57 -28.90
C PHE A 10 11.99 21.17 -30.32
N ASP A 11 11.13 21.40 -31.31
CA ASP A 11 11.40 21.01 -32.72
C ASP A 11 12.40 21.93 -33.43
N ASP A 12 12.74 23.08 -32.84
CA ASP A 12 13.70 24.02 -33.43
C ASP A 12 15.16 23.62 -33.17
N VAL A 13 15.41 22.65 -32.27
CA VAL A 13 16.76 22.32 -31.78
C VAL A 13 17.02 20.81 -31.72
N LEU A 14 18.30 20.44 -31.80
CA LEU A 14 18.77 19.07 -31.62
C LEU A 14 19.94 19.05 -30.64
N LEU A 15 20.09 17.94 -29.89
CA LEU A 15 21.24 17.72 -29.03
C LEU A 15 22.44 17.26 -29.86
N VAL A 16 23.58 17.93 -29.70
CA VAL A 16 24.84 17.54 -30.34
C VAL A 16 25.49 16.41 -29.54
N PRO A 17 25.77 15.24 -30.13
CA PRO A 17 26.45 14.15 -29.42
C PRO A 17 27.85 14.56 -28.93
N ALA A 18 28.22 14.06 -27.75
CA ALA A 18 29.55 14.23 -27.17
C ALA A 18 30.14 12.87 -26.78
N HIS A 19 31.46 12.83 -26.56
CA HIS A 19 32.13 11.63 -26.08
C HIS A 19 31.55 11.19 -24.73
N SER A 20 31.14 9.92 -24.62
CA SER A 20 30.60 9.33 -23.39
C SER A 20 31.38 8.07 -23.02
N THR A 21 31.68 7.91 -21.74
CA THR A 21 32.21 6.68 -21.14
C THR A 21 31.12 5.91 -20.37
N VAL A 22 29.91 6.46 -20.28
CA VAL A 22 28.78 5.89 -19.54
C VAL A 22 27.85 5.18 -20.51
N LEU A 23 27.46 3.95 -20.18
CA LEU A 23 26.46 3.21 -20.93
C LEU A 23 25.05 3.71 -20.55
N PRO A 24 24.08 3.72 -21.48
CA PRO A 24 22.73 4.21 -21.20
C PRO A 24 22.04 3.58 -19.97
N ARG A 25 22.29 2.30 -19.69
CA ARG A 25 21.73 1.58 -18.52
C ARG A 25 22.31 2.03 -17.17
N ASP A 26 23.47 2.68 -17.18
CA ASP A 26 24.20 3.10 -15.99
C ASP A 26 24.00 4.61 -15.71
N VAL A 27 23.16 5.29 -16.51
CA VAL A 27 22.81 6.70 -16.32
C VAL A 27 21.80 6.84 -15.18
N SER A 28 22.05 7.76 -14.25
CA SER A 28 21.07 8.12 -13.22
C SER A 28 20.02 9.09 -13.78
N LEU A 29 18.75 8.74 -13.59
CA LEU A 29 17.60 9.59 -13.92
C LEU A 29 17.06 10.34 -12.69
N GLN A 30 17.73 10.23 -11.55
CA GLN A 30 17.28 10.89 -10.33
C GLN A 30 17.22 12.40 -10.50
N THR A 31 16.14 13.00 -10.02
CA THR A 31 15.92 14.45 -10.13
C THR A 31 15.29 15.04 -8.89
N GLN A 32 15.47 16.34 -8.68
CA GLN A 32 14.91 17.07 -7.55
C GLN A 32 13.66 17.83 -8.01
N LEU A 33 12.48 17.42 -7.54
CA LEU A 33 11.22 18.11 -7.86
C LEU A 33 11.01 19.35 -6.99
N THR A 34 11.23 19.23 -5.68
CA THR A 34 11.15 20.33 -4.72
C THR A 34 12.35 20.31 -3.79
N ARG A 35 12.52 21.31 -2.92
CA ARG A 35 13.60 21.36 -1.92
C ARG A 35 13.69 20.12 -1.01
N GLY A 36 12.59 19.37 -0.84
CA GLY A 36 12.52 18.20 0.02
C GLY A 36 12.03 16.91 -0.65
N ILE A 37 11.81 16.92 -1.97
CA ILE A 37 11.26 15.75 -2.71
C ILE A 37 12.14 15.46 -3.92
N SER A 38 12.81 14.32 -3.89
CA SER A 38 13.55 13.73 -5.01
C SER A 38 12.73 12.61 -5.66
N LEU A 39 12.90 12.42 -6.96
CA LEU A 39 12.28 11.36 -7.76
C LEU A 39 13.37 10.46 -8.34
N ASN A 40 13.04 9.19 -8.57
CA ASN A 40 13.94 8.23 -9.24
C ASN A 40 13.94 8.43 -10.75
N ILE A 41 12.83 8.91 -11.31
CA ILE A 41 12.70 9.31 -12.71
C ILE A 41 12.10 10.72 -12.82
N PRO A 42 12.43 11.51 -13.86
CA PRO A 42 11.95 12.89 -14.02
C PRO A 42 10.56 12.94 -14.65
N ILE A 43 9.63 12.12 -14.17
CA ILE A 43 8.26 12.02 -14.70
C ILE A 43 7.26 12.34 -13.60
N LEU A 44 6.35 13.28 -13.90
CA LEU A 44 5.19 13.60 -13.07
C LEU A 44 3.93 13.65 -13.92
N SER A 45 2.79 13.26 -13.37
CA SER A 45 1.52 13.31 -14.10
C SER A 45 0.79 14.64 -13.89
N ALA A 46 0.11 15.09 -14.94
CA ALA A 46 -0.66 16.34 -14.90
C ALA A 46 -1.87 16.24 -13.95
N ALA A 47 -2.16 17.33 -13.25
CA ALA A 47 -3.28 17.43 -12.31
C ALA A 47 -4.64 17.64 -13.01
N MET A 48 -4.99 16.71 -13.91
CA MET A 48 -6.20 16.73 -14.74
C MET A 48 -7.11 15.55 -14.40
N ASP A 49 -8.43 15.76 -14.46
CA ASP A 49 -9.45 14.73 -14.17
C ASP A 49 -9.41 13.55 -15.14
N THR A 50 -9.04 13.81 -16.39
CA THR A 50 -8.85 12.77 -17.40
C THR A 50 -7.52 12.03 -17.30
N VAL A 51 -6.63 12.45 -16.39
CA VAL A 51 -5.27 11.92 -16.29
C VAL A 51 -5.02 11.25 -14.94
N THR A 52 -5.14 11.99 -13.83
CA THR A 52 -4.55 11.55 -12.55
C THR A 52 -5.54 11.44 -11.40
N GLU A 53 -5.94 10.21 -11.11
CA GLU A 53 -6.53 9.77 -9.83
C GLU A 53 -5.61 8.74 -9.15
N ALA A 54 -6.03 8.11 -8.05
CA ALA A 54 -5.19 7.20 -7.27
C ALA A 54 -4.56 6.10 -8.10
N ARG A 55 -5.28 5.57 -9.10
CA ARG A 55 -4.78 4.48 -9.96
C ARG A 55 -3.50 4.86 -10.70
N LEU A 56 -3.47 6.03 -11.36
CA LEU A 56 -2.28 6.48 -12.08
C LEU A 56 -1.20 6.95 -11.10
N ALA A 57 -1.59 7.65 -10.02
CA ALA A 57 -0.64 8.13 -9.03
C ALA A 57 0.12 6.98 -8.34
N ILE A 58 -0.56 5.86 -8.07
CA ILE A 58 0.07 4.63 -7.57
C ILE A 58 1.03 4.10 -8.62
N ALA A 59 0.57 3.82 -9.85
CA ALA A 59 1.40 3.21 -10.89
C ALA A 59 2.65 4.04 -11.18
N LEU A 60 2.52 5.36 -11.30
CA LEU A 60 3.65 6.25 -11.56
C LEU A 60 4.63 6.33 -10.38
N ALA A 61 4.13 6.28 -9.14
CA ALA A 61 4.98 6.25 -7.96
C ALA A 61 5.79 4.94 -7.87
N GLN A 62 5.20 3.81 -8.27
CA GLN A 62 5.90 2.52 -8.33
C GLN A 62 7.02 2.52 -9.38
N GLU A 63 6.85 3.24 -10.49
CA GLU A 63 7.92 3.45 -11.49
C GLU A 63 8.95 4.52 -11.06
N GLY A 64 8.80 5.12 -9.87
CA GLY A 64 9.73 6.09 -9.31
C GLY A 64 9.44 7.56 -9.65
N GLY A 65 8.30 7.85 -10.27
CA GLY A 65 7.79 9.19 -10.54
C GLY A 65 6.82 9.70 -9.47
N ILE A 66 5.99 10.68 -9.81
CA ILE A 66 4.95 11.20 -8.89
C ILE A 66 3.66 11.59 -9.59
N GLY A 67 2.52 11.18 -9.03
CA GLY A 67 1.20 11.60 -9.51
C GLY A 67 0.64 12.80 -8.75
N ILE A 68 0.09 13.78 -9.47
CA ILE A 68 -0.63 14.92 -8.86
C ILE A 68 -2.14 14.75 -9.05
N ILE A 69 -2.85 14.46 -7.95
CA ILE A 69 -4.31 14.28 -7.99
C ILE A 69 -4.99 15.61 -8.35
N HIS A 70 -5.88 15.58 -9.35
CA HIS A 70 -6.63 16.76 -9.78
C HIS A 70 -7.60 17.27 -8.69
N LYS A 71 -8.13 18.48 -8.88
CA LYS A 71 -9.04 19.16 -7.92
C LYS A 71 -10.51 19.21 -8.35
N ASN A 72 -10.87 18.52 -9.44
CA ASN A 72 -12.24 18.51 -9.97
C ASN A 72 -13.13 17.50 -9.21
N MET A 73 -13.14 17.61 -7.88
CA MET A 73 -13.91 16.78 -6.96
C MET A 73 -14.01 17.49 -5.60
N THR A 74 -14.82 16.98 -4.68
CA THR A 74 -14.89 17.53 -3.32
C THR A 74 -13.57 17.32 -2.57
N ALA A 75 -13.27 18.16 -1.58
CA ALA A 75 -12.08 18.01 -0.74
C ALA A 75 -12.03 16.63 -0.05
N GLN A 76 -13.19 16.09 0.33
CA GLN A 76 -13.32 14.76 0.93
C GLN A 76 -12.95 13.66 -0.07
N GLN A 77 -13.44 13.74 -1.30
CA GLN A 77 -13.09 12.78 -2.35
C GLN A 77 -11.60 12.82 -2.68
N GLN A 78 -11.02 14.02 -2.79
CA GLN A 78 -9.59 14.18 -3.06
C GLN A 78 -8.74 13.57 -1.93
N ALA A 79 -9.14 13.79 -0.67
CA ALA A 79 -8.49 13.17 0.47
C ALA A 79 -8.58 11.64 0.45
N LEU A 80 -9.70 11.07 -0.01
CA LEU A 80 -9.84 9.62 -0.19
C LEU A 80 -8.92 9.09 -1.29
N GLU A 81 -8.77 9.79 -2.42
CA GLU A 81 -7.81 9.41 -3.47
C GLU A 81 -6.37 9.42 -2.93
N VAL A 82 -5.99 10.48 -2.20
CA VAL A 82 -4.67 10.56 -1.55
C VAL A 82 -4.49 9.41 -0.55
N LEU A 83 -5.50 9.12 0.27
CA LEU A 83 -5.45 8.03 1.25
C LEU A 83 -5.23 6.66 0.58
N LYS A 84 -5.90 6.40 -0.56
CA LYS A 84 -5.69 5.18 -1.36
C LYS A 84 -4.23 5.06 -1.80
N VAL A 85 -3.63 6.13 -2.33
CA VAL A 85 -2.21 6.14 -2.75
C VAL A 85 -1.29 5.87 -1.56
N LYS A 86 -1.48 6.56 -0.43
CA LYS A 86 -0.60 6.43 0.74
C LYS A 86 -0.71 5.07 1.43
N ARG A 87 -1.85 4.39 1.34
CA ARG A 87 -2.07 3.04 1.88
C ARG A 87 -1.64 1.92 0.93
N PHE A 88 -1.33 2.21 -0.33
CA PHE A 88 -1.08 1.16 -1.32
C PHE A 88 0.20 0.35 -1.06
N GLU A 89 1.23 1.01 -0.51
CA GLU A 89 2.55 0.45 -0.22
C GLU A 89 2.98 0.69 1.24
N SER A 90 2.03 0.87 2.14
CA SER A 90 2.35 0.82 3.55
C SER A 90 2.74 -0.62 3.89
N GLY A 91 4.04 -0.93 3.91
CA GLY A 91 4.59 -2.23 4.33
C GLY A 91 4.07 -2.71 5.69
N VAL A 92 3.41 -1.83 6.44
CA VAL A 92 2.50 -2.12 7.54
C VAL A 92 1.14 -1.48 7.24
N VAL A 93 0.07 -2.27 7.14
CA VAL A 93 -1.32 -1.77 7.13
C VAL A 93 -1.62 -1.21 8.52
N LYS A 94 -1.57 0.12 8.66
CA LYS A 94 -1.99 0.85 9.86
C LYS A 94 -3.51 0.91 9.90
N ASP A 95 -4.09 0.60 11.06
CA ASP A 95 -5.53 0.52 11.30
C ASP A 95 -6.26 -0.48 10.37
N PRO A 96 -5.92 -1.79 10.45
CA PRO A 96 -6.63 -2.81 9.69
C PRO A 96 -8.11 -2.83 10.08
N ILE A 97 -8.98 -3.18 9.14
CA ILE A 97 -10.39 -3.44 9.45
C ILE A 97 -10.45 -4.63 10.42
N THR A 98 -11.13 -4.46 11.55
CA THR A 98 -11.28 -5.47 12.60
C THR A 98 -12.75 -5.84 12.83
N VAL A 99 -12.98 -7.01 13.42
CA VAL A 99 -14.31 -7.50 13.84
C VAL A 99 -14.24 -7.99 15.29
N THR A 100 -15.39 -8.19 15.94
CA THR A 100 -15.44 -8.74 17.30
C THR A 100 -15.61 -10.26 17.27
N SER A 101 -15.28 -10.96 18.35
CA SER A 101 -15.47 -12.43 18.41
C SER A 101 -16.94 -12.84 18.31
N SER A 102 -17.85 -11.91 18.65
CA SER A 102 -19.31 -12.06 18.56
C SER A 102 -19.89 -11.71 17.18
N THR A 103 -19.09 -11.30 16.20
CA THR A 103 -19.56 -11.06 14.83
C THR A 103 -19.88 -12.41 14.16
N SER A 104 -20.93 -12.47 13.35
CA SER A 104 -21.29 -13.68 12.61
C SER A 104 -20.35 -13.94 11.43
N ILE A 105 -20.18 -15.20 11.05
CA ILE A 105 -19.41 -15.58 9.85
C ILE A 105 -19.92 -14.86 8.60
N ARG A 106 -21.25 -14.77 8.44
CA ARG A 106 -21.92 -14.08 7.32
C ARG A 106 -21.47 -12.61 7.19
N GLU A 107 -21.45 -11.88 8.30
CA GLU A 107 -21.06 -10.46 8.31
C GLU A 107 -19.59 -10.27 7.93
N VAL A 108 -18.71 -11.15 8.43
CA VAL A 108 -17.29 -11.10 8.05
C VAL A 108 -17.06 -11.45 6.59
N MET A 109 -17.80 -12.42 6.05
CA MET A 109 -17.76 -12.72 4.61
C MET A 109 -18.21 -11.52 3.76
N ALA A 110 -19.27 -10.83 4.18
CA ALA A 110 -19.72 -9.61 3.49
C ALA A 110 -18.65 -8.50 3.56
N LEU A 111 -18.05 -8.28 4.74
CA LEU A 111 -17.01 -7.28 4.97
C LEU A 111 -15.74 -7.54 4.14
N THR A 112 -15.29 -8.80 4.13
CA THR A 112 -14.10 -9.23 3.36
C THR A 112 -14.32 -9.06 1.86
N HIS A 113 -15.53 -9.37 1.36
CA HIS A 113 -15.88 -9.18 -0.04
C HIS A 113 -15.97 -7.69 -0.42
N GLN A 114 -16.67 -6.88 0.39
CA GLN A 114 -16.86 -5.45 0.14
C GLN A 114 -15.53 -4.68 0.10
N HIS A 115 -14.57 -5.05 0.95
CA HIS A 115 -13.28 -4.37 1.03
C HIS A 115 -12.15 -5.09 0.29
N ASN A 116 -12.44 -6.24 -0.34
CA ASN A 116 -11.47 -7.09 -1.03
C ASN A 116 -10.26 -7.48 -0.14
N ILE A 117 -10.54 -7.84 1.12
CA ILE A 117 -9.54 -8.19 2.14
C ILE A 117 -9.57 -9.70 2.39
N SER A 118 -8.40 -10.35 2.40
CA SER A 118 -8.30 -11.81 2.58
C SER A 118 -8.03 -12.27 4.02
N GLY A 119 -8.01 -11.36 4.99
CA GLY A 119 -7.93 -11.70 6.40
C GLY A 119 -8.19 -10.51 7.31
N VAL A 120 -8.89 -10.76 8.41
CA VAL A 120 -9.46 -9.76 9.31
C VAL A 120 -9.02 -10.11 10.74
N PRO A 121 -8.32 -9.22 11.44
CA PRO A 121 -8.03 -9.39 12.85
C PRO A 121 -9.31 -9.33 13.70
N VAL A 122 -9.38 -10.16 14.72
CA VAL A 122 -10.51 -10.22 15.66
C VAL A 122 -10.07 -9.59 16.97
N VAL A 123 -10.81 -8.57 17.42
CA VAL A 123 -10.52 -7.78 18.62
C VAL A 123 -11.73 -7.70 19.53
N ASN A 124 -11.52 -7.84 20.84
CA ASN A 124 -12.55 -7.62 21.84
C ASN A 124 -12.16 -6.39 22.68
N GLY A 125 -12.79 -5.25 22.41
CA GLY A 125 -12.33 -3.96 22.93
C GLY A 125 -10.97 -3.61 22.32
N GLN A 126 -9.93 -3.53 23.16
CA GLN A 126 -8.55 -3.27 22.71
C GLN A 126 -7.71 -4.55 22.56
N ASP A 127 -8.20 -5.68 23.05
CA ASP A 127 -7.46 -6.93 23.05
C ASP A 127 -7.56 -7.64 21.70
N LEU A 128 -6.40 -7.95 21.11
CA LEU A 128 -6.31 -8.85 19.97
C LEU A 128 -6.55 -10.29 20.44
N VAL A 129 -7.62 -10.92 19.94
CA VAL A 129 -8.06 -12.26 20.35
C VAL A 129 -7.95 -13.31 19.25
N GLY A 130 -7.78 -12.91 17.99
CA GLY A 130 -7.62 -13.85 16.89
C GLY A 130 -7.42 -13.20 15.53
N ILE A 131 -7.35 -14.05 14.50
CA ILE A 131 -7.42 -13.64 13.09
C ILE A 131 -8.26 -14.66 12.34
N VAL A 132 -9.07 -14.18 11.39
CA VAL A 132 -9.79 -15.02 10.45
C VAL A 132 -9.35 -14.69 9.03
N THR A 133 -9.14 -15.72 8.22
CA THR A 133 -8.68 -15.58 6.83
C THR A 133 -9.71 -16.15 5.86
N SER A 134 -9.55 -15.81 4.58
CA SER A 134 -10.40 -16.37 3.53
C SER A 134 -10.30 -17.90 3.43
N ARG A 135 -9.23 -18.53 3.95
CA ARG A 135 -9.10 -19.99 4.00
C ARG A 135 -10.01 -20.61 5.06
N ASP A 136 -10.12 -19.96 6.20
CA ASP A 136 -10.93 -20.42 7.34
C ASP A 136 -12.42 -20.38 7.01
N LEU A 137 -12.83 -19.43 6.17
CA LEU A 137 -14.24 -19.22 5.78
C LEU A 137 -14.66 -19.94 4.49
N ARG A 138 -13.72 -20.48 3.70
CA ARG A 138 -13.98 -20.90 2.31
C ARG A 138 -15.01 -22.01 2.15
N PHE A 139 -15.15 -22.85 3.17
CA PHE A 139 -16.01 -24.04 3.16
C PHE A 139 -16.96 -24.06 4.37
N GLU A 140 -17.13 -22.92 5.04
CA GLU A 140 -18.01 -22.85 6.20
C GLU A 140 -19.47 -22.89 5.75
N THR A 141 -20.24 -23.77 6.36
CA THR A 141 -21.68 -23.96 6.06
C THR A 141 -22.56 -23.29 7.09
N HIS A 142 -22.06 -23.07 8.31
CA HIS A 142 -22.80 -22.46 9.42
C HIS A 142 -22.58 -20.95 9.45
N LEU A 143 -23.17 -20.24 8.49
CA LEU A 143 -22.95 -18.79 8.32
C LEU A 143 -23.42 -17.94 9.51
N ASP A 144 -24.32 -18.47 10.34
CA ASP A 144 -24.88 -17.79 11.50
C ASP A 144 -24.09 -18.09 12.80
N ALA A 145 -23.07 -18.95 12.72
CA ALA A 145 -22.15 -19.15 13.84
C ALA A 145 -21.23 -17.93 14.03
N LEU A 146 -20.70 -17.80 15.25
CA LEU A 146 -19.81 -16.71 15.64
C LEU A 146 -18.40 -16.95 15.09
N ILE A 147 -17.68 -15.86 14.80
CA ILE A 147 -16.28 -15.93 14.34
C ILE A 147 -15.35 -16.62 15.33
N GLU A 148 -15.65 -16.54 16.63
CA GLU A 148 -14.87 -17.21 17.67
C GLU A 148 -14.66 -18.70 17.39
N SER A 149 -15.61 -19.41 16.76
CA SER A 149 -15.46 -20.83 16.46
C SER A 149 -14.63 -21.15 15.22
N ALA A 150 -14.36 -20.17 14.36
CA ALA A 150 -13.67 -20.35 13.08
C ALA A 150 -12.33 -19.61 12.98
N MET A 151 -12.03 -18.69 13.90
CA MET A 151 -10.79 -17.92 13.89
C MET A 151 -9.58 -18.73 14.40
N THR A 152 -8.38 -18.32 13.99
CA THR A 152 -7.15 -18.73 14.68
C THR A 152 -7.08 -18.01 16.04
N PRO A 153 -6.99 -18.74 17.16
CA PRO A 153 -7.07 -18.15 18.50
C PRO A 153 -5.76 -17.46 18.90
N LYS A 154 -5.84 -16.60 19.93
CA LYS A 154 -4.77 -15.74 20.43
C LYS A 154 -3.43 -16.47 20.65
N GLU A 155 -3.48 -17.69 21.17
CA GLU A 155 -2.31 -18.51 21.53
C GLU A 155 -1.53 -19.00 20.31
N GLN A 156 -2.17 -19.02 19.14
CA GLN A 156 -1.59 -19.48 17.88
C GLN A 156 -1.25 -18.31 16.93
N LEU A 157 -1.48 -17.07 17.36
CA LEU A 157 -1.17 -15.90 16.56
C LEU A 157 0.33 -15.70 16.42
N VAL A 158 0.76 -15.51 15.16
CA VAL A 158 2.11 -15.06 14.85
C VAL A 158 2.09 -13.53 14.81
N THR A 159 2.79 -12.92 15.76
CA THR A 159 2.79 -11.47 15.98
C THR A 159 4.22 -10.92 16.03
N VAL A 160 4.36 -9.64 15.75
CA VAL A 160 5.60 -8.86 15.94
C VAL A 160 5.30 -7.61 16.75
N GLN A 161 6.32 -7.08 17.44
CA GLN A 161 6.21 -5.79 18.13
C GLN A 161 6.25 -4.63 17.14
N GLU A 162 5.65 -3.50 17.52
CA GLU A 162 5.79 -2.26 16.76
C GLU A 162 7.28 -1.88 16.58
N GLY A 163 7.68 -1.62 15.33
CA GLY A 163 9.07 -1.32 14.97
C GLY A 163 9.92 -2.54 14.61
N ALA A 164 9.34 -3.75 14.51
CA ALA A 164 10.04 -4.94 14.02
C ALA A 164 10.66 -4.75 12.62
N SER A 165 11.80 -5.41 12.38
CA SER A 165 12.52 -5.28 11.12
C SER A 165 11.84 -6.05 9.98
N LYS A 166 12.08 -5.64 8.73
CA LYS A 166 11.52 -6.32 7.55
C LYS A 166 12.01 -7.77 7.48
N GLU A 167 13.26 -8.02 7.85
CA GLU A 167 13.90 -9.34 7.85
C GLU A 167 13.24 -10.28 8.88
N GLU A 168 12.93 -9.77 10.08
CA GLU A 168 12.21 -10.52 11.11
C GLU A 168 10.82 -10.95 10.63
N VAL A 169 10.09 -10.02 10.01
CA VAL A 169 8.74 -10.29 9.47
C VAL A 169 8.80 -11.33 8.36
N ILE A 170 9.75 -11.21 7.41
CA ILE A 170 9.97 -12.19 6.35
C ILE A 170 10.29 -13.57 6.92
N ALA A 171 11.15 -13.64 7.95
CA ALA A 171 11.52 -14.89 8.59
C ALA A 171 10.31 -15.57 9.25
N LEU A 172 9.42 -14.82 9.91
CA LEU A 172 8.19 -15.34 10.51
C LEU A 172 7.19 -15.83 9.46
N LEU A 173 6.97 -15.05 8.39
CA LEU A 173 6.10 -15.44 7.28
C LEU A 173 6.56 -16.77 6.66
N HIS A 174 7.87 -16.91 6.43
CA HIS A 174 8.46 -18.13 5.88
C HIS A 174 8.37 -19.32 6.86
N LYS A 175 8.74 -19.12 8.13
CA LYS A 175 8.75 -20.16 9.16
C LYS A 175 7.37 -20.75 9.40
N HIS A 176 6.36 -19.89 9.51
CA HIS A 176 4.97 -20.29 9.81
C HIS A 176 4.13 -20.57 8.57
N ARG A 177 4.66 -20.32 7.36
CA ARG A 177 3.96 -20.50 6.07
C ARG A 177 2.63 -19.75 5.99
N ILE A 178 2.61 -18.55 6.56
CA ILE A 178 1.45 -17.65 6.61
C ILE A 178 1.65 -16.44 5.70
N GLU A 179 0.56 -15.79 5.34
CA GLU A 179 0.57 -14.63 4.44
C GLU A 179 0.51 -13.28 5.16
N LYS A 180 0.24 -13.29 6.47
CA LYS A 180 -0.02 -12.09 7.27
C LYS A 180 0.63 -12.23 8.63
N VAL A 181 1.21 -11.14 9.15
CA VAL A 181 1.73 -11.04 10.52
C VAL A 181 1.09 -9.84 11.19
N LEU A 182 0.61 -10.01 12.42
CA LEU A 182 -0.03 -8.94 13.19
C LEU A 182 1.03 -8.15 13.95
N VAL A 183 0.91 -6.82 13.93
CA VAL A 183 1.78 -5.92 14.68
C VAL A 183 1.04 -5.53 15.95
N VAL A 184 1.67 -5.77 17.11
CA VAL A 184 1.09 -5.49 18.42
C VAL A 184 2.00 -4.59 19.26
N ASN A 185 1.42 -3.89 20.23
CA ASN A 185 2.18 -3.16 21.24
C ASN A 185 2.51 -4.03 22.48
N LYS A 186 3.12 -3.41 23.50
CA LYS A 186 3.49 -4.06 24.77
C LYS A 186 2.30 -4.60 25.57
N LYS A 187 1.08 -4.10 25.33
CA LYS A 187 -0.16 -4.57 25.95
C LYS A 187 -0.88 -5.64 25.13
N PHE A 188 -0.30 -6.05 24.00
CA PHE A 188 -0.91 -6.99 23.04
C PHE A 188 -2.16 -6.41 22.34
N GLU A 189 -2.23 -5.09 22.23
CA GLU A 189 -3.26 -4.41 21.43
C GLU A 189 -2.79 -4.36 19.97
N LEU A 190 -3.73 -4.48 19.03
CA LEU A 190 -3.44 -4.48 17.60
C LEU A 190 -3.04 -3.07 17.12
N CYS A 191 -1.84 -2.94 16.57
CA CYS A 191 -1.33 -1.68 15.98
C CYS A 191 -1.33 -1.70 14.45
N GLY A 192 -1.30 -2.89 13.85
CA GLY A 192 -1.27 -3.02 12.40
C GLY A 192 -1.14 -4.46 11.92
N MET A 193 -0.99 -4.63 10.62
CA MET A 193 -0.77 -5.93 10.01
C MET A 193 0.15 -5.80 8.80
N ILE A 194 1.04 -6.77 8.60
CA ILE A 194 1.95 -6.84 7.45
C ILE A 194 1.53 -8.01 6.59
N THR A 195 1.46 -7.82 5.27
CA THR A 195 1.09 -8.88 4.34
C THR A 195 2.22 -9.23 3.37
N VAL A 196 2.27 -10.50 2.93
CA VAL A 196 3.22 -10.94 1.89
C VAL A 196 3.07 -10.13 0.61
N LYS A 197 1.85 -9.71 0.26
CA LYS A 197 1.60 -8.88 -0.93
C LYS A 197 2.35 -7.56 -0.86
N ASP A 198 2.41 -6.92 0.32
CA ASP A 198 3.12 -5.64 0.48
C ASP A 198 4.64 -5.83 0.36
N ILE A 199 5.17 -6.95 0.87
CA ILE A 199 6.59 -7.30 0.73
C ILE A 199 6.94 -7.59 -0.73
N GLN A 200 6.05 -8.24 -1.47
CA GLN A 200 6.25 -8.61 -2.87
C GLN A 200 6.24 -7.39 -3.78
N LYS A 201 5.29 -6.46 -3.59
CA LYS A 201 5.26 -5.17 -4.32
C LYS A 201 6.57 -4.40 -4.19
N ALA A 202 7.11 -4.31 -2.98
CA ALA A 202 8.39 -3.63 -2.73
C ALA A 202 9.62 -4.34 -3.36
N LYS A 203 9.46 -5.58 -3.84
CA LYS A 203 10.50 -6.30 -4.60
C LYS A 203 10.32 -6.10 -6.10
N ASP A 204 9.07 -6.06 -6.57
CA ASP A 204 8.74 -5.91 -7.98
C ASP A 204 9.02 -4.49 -8.50
N TYR A 205 8.96 -3.48 -7.61
CA TYR A 205 9.24 -2.06 -7.89
C TYR A 205 10.26 -1.51 -6.87
N PRO A 206 11.57 -1.69 -7.14
CA PRO A 206 12.66 -1.32 -6.21
C PRO A 206 12.99 0.18 -6.18
#